data_AF-A0A315E400-F1
#
_entry.id   AF-A0A315E400-F1
#
_cell.length_a   1.000
_cell.length_b   1.000
_cell.length_c   1.000
_cell.angle_alpha   90.00
_cell.angle_beta   90.00
_cell.angle_gamma   90.00
#
_symmetry.space_group_name_H-M   'P 1'
#
loop_
_entity.id
_entity.type
_entity.pdbx_description
1 polymer ?
#
loop_
_entity_poly.entity_id
_entity_poly.type
_entity_poly.pdbx_seq_one_letter_code
_entity_poly.pdbx_strand_id
1 'polypeptide(L)'
;MTLRASWPQHWVGLPKVMQECIEFMDFRDSELTSEVKQMLSAALEVSEAFEIMYSNAAHIHEPNYHNRLHTADVSVAMSLQMLIETEQFHSRKPAWMAAGLLTAAVHDFEHPGRINTNPAEIEKKSLAAVMPILEKHHIPIIWIDRIKYAVERSDFSMMRANHLRVENQIFEWSQDWLTILLNEADIMASCISEFSEDLSLALSEEWKFIDYSAYKTIATETGQLNFLQNVIFSSPSSHVLNVKNKINQKINAFTSSGQS
;
A
#
# COMPACT_ATOMS: atom_id res chain seq x y z
N MET A 1 12.24 6.56 -16.91
CA MET A 1 12.92 6.01 -15.72
C MET A 1 11.82 5.53 -14.78
N THR A 2 11.90 4.31 -14.24
CA THR A 2 10.88 3.79 -13.32
C THR A 2 11.05 4.42 -11.93
N LEU A 3 9.96 4.48 -11.15
CA LEU A 3 9.96 5.04 -9.79
C LEU A 3 11.12 4.49 -8.94
N ARG A 4 11.28 3.17 -8.93
CA ARG A 4 12.35 2.49 -8.18
C ARG A 4 13.75 2.74 -8.73
N ALA A 5 13.93 2.86 -10.05
CA ALA A 5 15.25 3.18 -10.63
C ALA A 5 15.73 4.60 -10.30
N SER A 6 14.82 5.51 -9.91
CA SER A 6 15.20 6.84 -9.44
C SER A 6 15.56 6.89 -7.95
N TRP A 7 15.27 5.84 -7.17
CA TRP A 7 15.53 5.82 -5.74
C TRP A 7 16.94 5.29 -5.39
N PRO A 8 17.66 5.90 -4.42
CA PRO A 8 17.35 7.17 -3.76
C PRO A 8 17.88 8.41 -4.49
N GLN A 9 18.80 8.27 -5.46
CA GLN A 9 19.62 9.40 -5.95
C GLN A 9 18.86 10.48 -6.72
N HIS A 10 17.74 10.13 -7.35
CA HIS A 10 16.90 11.03 -8.15
C HIS A 10 15.45 11.01 -7.65
N TRP A 11 15.26 10.76 -6.35
CA TRP A 11 13.93 10.72 -5.74
C TRP A 11 13.17 12.02 -5.99
N VAL A 12 11.98 11.90 -6.58
CA VAL A 12 11.14 13.05 -6.96
C VAL A 12 10.32 13.61 -5.79
N GLY A 13 10.30 12.91 -4.66
CA GLY A 13 9.46 13.24 -3.51
C GLY A 13 8.13 12.50 -3.54
N LEU A 14 7.70 11.98 -2.38
CA LEU A 14 6.39 11.34 -2.23
C LEU A 14 5.23 12.27 -2.62
N PRO A 15 5.24 13.59 -2.31
CA PRO A 15 4.19 14.51 -2.75
C PRO A 15 4.03 14.57 -4.26
N LYS A 16 5.14 14.51 -5.02
CA LYS A 16 5.07 14.52 -6.48
C LYS A 16 4.44 13.23 -7.00
N VAL A 17 4.78 12.07 -6.43
CA VAL A 17 4.15 10.80 -6.81
C VAL A 17 2.65 10.80 -6.51
N MET A 18 2.26 11.28 -5.32
CA MET A 18 0.85 11.41 -4.95
C MET A 18 0.09 12.34 -5.90
N GLN A 19 0.69 13.48 -6.28
CA GLN A 19 0.11 14.40 -7.25
C GLN A 19 -0.12 13.72 -8.61
N GLU A 20 0.85 12.95 -9.11
CA GLU A 20 0.68 12.18 -10.36
C GLU A 20 -0.42 11.11 -10.23
N CYS A 21 -0.55 10.47 -9.06
CA CYS A 21 -1.65 9.53 -8.79
C CYS A 21 -3.02 10.23 -8.85
N ILE A 22 -3.13 11.43 -8.29
CA ILE A 22 -4.36 12.25 -8.33
C ILE A 22 -4.68 12.65 -9.77
N GLU A 23 -3.69 13.11 -10.53
CA GLU A 23 -3.84 13.48 -11.95
C GLU A 23 -4.24 12.28 -12.79
N PHE A 24 -3.64 11.11 -12.55
CA PHE A 24 -3.97 9.86 -13.22
C PHE A 24 -5.43 9.42 -12.98
N MET A 25 -6.04 9.77 -11.85
CA MET A 25 -7.46 9.49 -11.61
C MET A 25 -8.41 10.29 -12.51
N ASP A 26 -7.94 11.37 -13.13
CA ASP A 26 -8.70 12.25 -14.03
C ASP A 26 -10.05 12.70 -13.44
N PHE A 27 -10.02 13.26 -12.22
CA PHE A 27 -11.22 13.78 -11.57
C PHE A 27 -11.81 14.96 -12.37
N ARG A 28 -13.08 14.83 -12.78
CA ARG A 28 -13.78 15.92 -13.46
C ARG A 28 -14.15 17.01 -12.45
N ASP A 29 -14.24 18.26 -12.89
CA ASP A 29 -14.65 19.38 -12.01
C ASP A 29 -15.96 19.12 -11.27
N SER A 30 -16.92 18.45 -11.93
CA SER A 30 -18.21 18.06 -11.34
C SER A 30 -18.09 17.00 -10.24
N GLU A 31 -16.98 16.27 -10.18
CA GLU A 31 -16.69 15.22 -9.22
C GLU A 31 -15.94 15.73 -7.98
N LEU A 32 -15.32 16.91 -8.08
CA LEU A 32 -14.54 17.53 -7.02
C LEU A 32 -15.47 18.24 -6.00
N THR A 33 -16.26 17.44 -5.30
CA THR A 33 -17.04 17.89 -4.13
C THR A 33 -16.10 18.35 -3.00
N SER A 34 -16.66 18.99 -1.97
CA SER A 34 -15.87 19.43 -0.80
C SER A 34 -15.12 18.27 -0.16
N GLU A 35 -15.79 17.14 0.09
CA GLU A 35 -15.17 15.97 0.72
C GLU A 35 -14.05 15.35 -0.12
N VAL A 36 -14.23 15.31 -1.46
CA VAL A 36 -13.20 14.82 -2.37
C VAL A 36 -11.98 15.71 -2.31
N LYS A 37 -12.15 17.03 -2.45
CA LYS A 37 -11.04 17.99 -2.36
C LYS A 37 -10.30 17.89 -1.03
N GLN A 38 -11.03 17.80 0.08
CA GLN A 38 -10.44 17.67 1.42
C GLN A 38 -9.59 16.39 1.53
N MET A 39 -10.09 15.23 1.08
CA MET A 39 -9.33 13.98 1.10
C MET A 39 -8.08 14.02 0.22
N LEU A 40 -8.19 14.58 -1.00
CA LEU A 40 -7.04 14.71 -1.90
C LEU A 40 -5.98 15.66 -1.32
N SER A 41 -6.40 16.80 -0.74
CA SER A 41 -5.49 17.73 -0.07
C SER A 41 -4.84 17.13 1.17
N ALA A 42 -5.57 16.31 1.95
CA ALA A 42 -5.01 15.58 3.07
C ALA A 42 -3.98 14.53 2.61
N ALA A 43 -4.23 13.82 1.50
CA ALA A 43 -3.29 12.82 0.97
C ALA A 43 -1.96 13.47 0.55
N LEU A 44 -2.03 14.64 -0.07
CA LEU A 44 -0.86 15.46 -0.40
C LEU A 44 -0.12 15.94 0.87
N GLU A 45 -0.83 16.47 1.86
CA GLU A 45 -0.19 16.95 3.10
C GLU A 45 0.44 15.81 3.93
N VAL A 46 -0.19 14.62 3.98
CA VAL A 46 0.41 13.42 4.59
C VAL A 46 1.69 13.05 3.86
N SER A 47 1.68 13.08 2.52
CA SER A 47 2.86 12.81 1.69
C SER A 47 3.99 13.82 1.94
N GLU A 48 3.66 15.10 2.11
CA GLU A 48 4.62 16.16 2.43
C GLU A 48 5.20 15.98 3.83
N ALA A 49 4.36 15.65 4.82
CA ALA A 49 4.80 15.38 6.18
C ALA A 49 5.77 14.18 6.23
N PHE A 50 5.48 13.11 5.46
CA PHE A 50 6.34 11.93 5.37
C PHE A 50 7.70 12.30 4.74
N GLU A 51 7.70 13.11 3.68
CA GLU A 51 8.93 13.61 3.03
C GLU A 51 9.79 14.45 4.00
N ILE A 52 9.17 15.39 4.72
CA ILE A 52 9.84 16.30 5.66
C ILE A 52 10.47 15.53 6.84
N MET A 53 9.82 14.46 7.28
CA MET A 53 10.29 13.62 8.39
C MET A 53 11.69 13.06 8.15
N TYR A 54 11.95 12.63 6.92
CA TYR A 54 13.19 11.97 6.53
C TYR A 54 14.12 12.85 5.69
N SER A 55 13.71 14.09 5.36
CA SER A 55 14.60 15.08 4.74
C SER A 55 15.63 15.65 5.74
N ASN A 56 15.32 15.63 7.03
CA ASN A 56 16.21 16.13 8.08
C ASN A 56 17.03 14.97 8.68
N ALA A 57 18.24 14.78 8.16
CA ALA A 57 19.17 13.67 8.46
C ALA A 57 19.63 13.53 9.93
N ALA A 58 19.13 14.33 10.86
CA ALA A 58 19.71 14.43 12.18
C ALA A 58 19.28 13.31 13.14
N HIS A 59 18.05 12.78 13.09
CA HIS A 59 17.55 11.95 14.21
C HIS A 59 16.57 10.82 13.91
N ILE A 60 16.12 10.60 12.66
CA ILE A 60 15.15 9.53 12.36
C ILE A 60 15.70 8.64 11.24
N HIS A 61 15.87 7.34 11.54
CA HIS A 61 16.22 6.33 10.55
C HIS A 61 14.95 5.93 9.80
N GLU A 62 14.94 6.15 8.47
CA GLU A 62 13.89 5.62 7.60
C GLU A 62 14.05 4.10 7.49
N PRO A 63 12.98 3.31 7.71
CA PRO A 63 13.05 1.86 7.56
C PRO A 63 13.50 1.44 6.16
N ASN A 64 14.16 0.29 6.04
CA ASN A 64 14.66 -0.15 4.73
C ASN A 64 13.52 -0.56 3.79
N TYR A 65 12.43 -1.13 4.30
CA TYR A 65 11.25 -1.53 3.51
C TYR A 65 10.10 -0.53 3.67
N HIS A 66 9.63 -0.29 4.89
CA HIS A 66 8.45 0.56 5.15
C HIS A 66 8.84 2.05 5.11
N ASN A 67 9.10 2.55 3.92
CA ASN A 67 9.61 3.90 3.64
C ASN A 67 8.76 4.64 2.61
N ARG A 68 9.19 5.86 2.27
CA ARG A 68 8.50 6.71 1.29
C ARG A 68 8.37 6.05 -0.09
N LEU A 69 9.35 5.23 -0.51
CA LEU A 69 9.27 4.50 -1.78
C LEU A 69 8.19 3.42 -1.72
N HIS A 70 8.07 2.69 -0.60
CA HIS A 70 6.99 1.72 -0.43
C HIS A 70 5.62 2.39 -0.48
N THR A 71 5.42 3.49 0.26
CA THR A 71 4.16 4.26 0.20
C THR A 71 3.83 4.73 -1.23
N ALA A 72 4.85 5.10 -2.00
CA ALA A 72 4.68 5.47 -3.40
C ALA A 72 4.26 4.29 -4.29
N ASP A 73 4.85 3.09 -4.10
CA ASP A 73 4.42 1.88 -4.81
C ASP A 73 2.96 1.53 -4.50
N VAL A 74 2.55 1.60 -3.23
CA VAL A 74 1.17 1.35 -2.80
C VAL A 74 0.22 2.38 -3.41
N SER A 75 0.60 3.65 -3.45
CA SER A 75 -0.21 4.72 -4.05
C SER A 75 -0.44 4.50 -5.56
N VAL A 76 0.60 4.07 -6.28
CA VAL A 76 0.51 3.73 -7.71
C VAL A 76 -0.34 2.48 -7.94
N ALA A 77 -0.15 1.44 -7.13
CA ALA A 77 -0.94 0.21 -7.23
C ALA A 77 -2.43 0.48 -6.93
N MET A 78 -2.73 1.19 -5.85
CA MET A 78 -4.09 1.62 -5.51
C MET A 78 -4.74 2.40 -6.65
N SER A 79 -4.02 3.37 -7.22
CA SER A 79 -4.49 4.17 -8.35
C SER A 79 -4.86 3.29 -9.56
N LEU A 80 -3.96 2.40 -9.97
CA LEU A 80 -4.18 1.50 -11.09
C LEU A 80 -5.37 0.57 -10.85
N GLN A 81 -5.46 -0.03 -9.65
CA GLN A 81 -6.55 -0.91 -9.29
C GLN A 81 -7.89 -0.18 -9.34
N MET A 82 -8.02 0.97 -8.68
CA MET A 82 -9.26 1.76 -8.64
C MET A 82 -9.76 2.20 -10.01
N LEU A 83 -8.86 2.54 -10.95
CA LEU A 83 -9.25 2.83 -12.33
C LEU A 83 -9.78 1.59 -13.05
N ILE A 84 -9.09 0.46 -12.93
CA ILE A 84 -9.56 -0.79 -13.54
C ILE A 84 -10.95 -1.15 -13.01
N GLU A 85 -11.17 -1.05 -11.70
CA GLU A 85 -12.49 -1.30 -11.12
C GLU A 85 -13.55 -0.32 -11.67
N THR A 86 -13.21 0.96 -11.77
CA THR A 86 -14.11 1.99 -12.31
C THR A 86 -14.50 1.70 -13.76
N GLU A 87 -13.53 1.31 -14.59
CA GLU A 87 -13.74 1.00 -16.00
C GLU A 87 -14.53 -0.28 -16.19
N GLN A 88 -14.16 -1.34 -15.48
CA GLN A 88 -14.76 -2.68 -15.62
C GLN A 88 -16.22 -2.71 -15.17
N PHE A 89 -16.57 -1.95 -14.12
CA PHE A 89 -17.93 -1.93 -13.55
C PHE A 89 -18.73 -0.68 -13.89
N HIS A 90 -18.16 0.23 -14.70
CA HIS A 90 -18.75 1.54 -15.04
C HIS A 90 -19.28 2.31 -13.82
N SER A 91 -18.61 2.14 -12.68
CA SER A 91 -19.05 2.64 -11.38
C SER A 91 -18.00 3.58 -10.86
N ARG A 92 -18.03 4.85 -11.30
CA ARG A 92 -17.10 5.86 -10.79
C ARG A 92 -17.64 6.46 -9.50
N LYS A 93 -16.87 6.38 -8.40
CA LYS A 93 -17.24 6.95 -7.10
C LYS A 93 -16.10 7.82 -6.55
N PRO A 94 -16.07 9.12 -6.89
CA PRO A 94 -14.93 9.99 -6.60
C PRO A 94 -14.51 10.04 -5.13
N ALA A 95 -15.47 10.05 -4.20
CA ALA A 95 -15.17 10.09 -2.78
C ALA A 95 -14.49 8.81 -2.28
N TRP A 96 -14.85 7.64 -2.80
CA TRP A 96 -14.15 6.39 -2.48
C TRP A 96 -12.76 6.34 -3.11
N MET A 97 -12.60 6.87 -4.32
CA MET A 97 -11.29 6.95 -4.99
C MET A 97 -10.34 7.88 -4.23
N ALA A 98 -10.82 9.06 -3.82
CA ALA A 98 -10.05 9.99 -2.99
C ALA A 98 -9.73 9.39 -1.61
N ALA A 99 -10.68 8.66 -1.00
CA ALA A 99 -10.43 7.91 0.22
C ALA A 99 -9.34 6.84 0.02
N GLY A 100 -9.34 6.12 -1.11
CA GLY A 100 -8.32 5.13 -1.45
C GLY A 100 -6.92 5.72 -1.54
N LEU A 101 -6.76 6.88 -2.19
CA LEU A 101 -5.47 7.59 -2.24
C LEU A 101 -5.01 8.05 -0.85
N LEU A 102 -5.93 8.59 -0.04
CA LEU A 102 -5.62 8.99 1.33
C LEU A 102 -5.26 7.79 2.22
N THR A 103 -6.00 6.67 2.09
CA THR A 103 -5.67 5.42 2.77
C THR A 103 -4.27 4.91 2.40
N ALA A 104 -3.90 4.96 1.12
CA ALA A 104 -2.55 4.60 0.67
C ALA A 104 -1.47 5.50 1.29
N ALA A 105 -1.71 6.82 1.35
CA ALA A 105 -0.77 7.76 1.95
C ALA A 105 -0.56 7.52 3.47
N VAL A 106 -1.59 7.03 4.16
CA VAL A 106 -1.63 6.92 5.62
C VAL A 106 -1.11 5.58 6.14
N HIS A 107 -1.28 4.48 5.40
CA HIS A 107 -1.21 3.12 5.96
C HIS A 107 0.07 2.82 6.75
N ASP A 108 1.21 3.36 6.31
CA ASP A 108 2.54 3.16 6.87
C ASP A 108 3.21 4.46 7.37
N PHE A 109 2.44 5.52 7.53
CA PHE A 109 2.97 6.80 8.02
C PHE A 109 3.66 6.62 9.38
N GLU A 110 4.89 7.09 9.54
CA GLU A 110 5.71 6.88 10.75
C GLU A 110 6.00 5.41 11.11
N HIS A 111 5.99 4.48 10.13
CA HIS A 111 6.32 3.08 10.41
C HIS A 111 7.71 2.97 11.10
N PRO A 112 7.81 2.31 12.27
CA PRO A 112 9.04 2.32 13.08
C PRO A 112 10.08 1.27 12.65
N GLY A 113 9.82 0.56 11.55
CA GLY A 113 10.63 -0.57 11.10
C GLY A 113 10.54 -1.79 12.03
N ARG A 114 9.41 -1.97 12.70
CA ARG A 114 9.17 -3.05 13.67
C ARG A 114 8.03 -3.95 13.22
N ILE A 115 7.82 -5.02 13.97
CA ILE A 115 6.64 -5.88 13.83
C ILE A 115 5.61 -5.54 14.91
N ASN A 116 4.35 -5.84 14.60
CA ASN A 116 3.25 -5.78 15.56
C ASN A 116 3.46 -6.78 16.71
N THR A 117 3.29 -6.32 17.96
CA THR A 117 3.15 -7.22 19.13
C THR A 117 1.68 -7.56 19.41
N ASN A 118 0.78 -6.70 18.95
CA ASN A 118 -0.67 -6.87 18.99
C ASN A 118 -1.26 -6.57 17.60
N PRO A 119 -2.43 -7.13 17.24
CA PRO A 119 -3.05 -6.86 15.95
C PRO A 119 -3.27 -5.35 15.69
N ALA A 120 -2.85 -4.92 14.50
CA ALA A 120 -2.95 -3.56 14.00
C ALA A 120 -2.21 -2.49 14.87
N GLU A 121 -1.18 -2.87 15.62
CA GLU A 121 -0.52 -1.95 16.56
C GLU A 121 0.14 -0.77 15.84
N ILE A 122 0.91 -1.04 14.80
CA ILE A 122 1.64 -0.02 14.05
C ILE A 122 0.67 0.81 13.21
N GLU A 123 -0.29 0.17 12.56
CA GLU A 123 -1.35 0.78 11.77
C GLU A 123 -2.14 1.81 12.60
N LYS A 124 -2.45 1.49 13.86
CA LYS A 124 -3.08 2.42 14.81
C LYS A 124 -2.17 3.60 15.17
N LYS A 125 -0.86 3.41 15.25
CA LYS A 125 0.11 4.51 15.49
C LYS A 125 0.17 5.42 14.28
N SER A 126 0.25 4.87 13.07
CA SER A 126 0.20 5.63 11.82
C SER A 126 -1.07 6.47 11.74
N LEU A 127 -2.23 5.88 12.04
CA LEU A 127 -3.51 6.59 12.12
C LEU A 127 -3.48 7.71 13.17
N ALA A 128 -2.99 7.46 14.38
CA ALA A 128 -2.90 8.46 15.43
C ALA A 128 -1.99 9.65 15.03
N ALA A 129 -0.88 9.37 14.35
CA ALA A 129 0.07 10.38 13.89
C ALA A 129 -0.52 11.29 12.80
N VAL A 130 -1.36 10.76 11.89
CA VAL A 130 -2.00 11.56 10.83
C VAL A 130 -3.28 12.27 11.26
N MET A 131 -3.89 11.92 12.39
CA MET A 131 -5.16 12.52 12.86
C MET A 131 -5.16 14.06 12.83
N PRO A 132 -4.10 14.79 13.27
CA PRO A 132 -4.07 16.24 13.19
C PRO A 132 -4.22 16.79 11.76
N ILE A 133 -3.66 16.09 10.76
CA ILE A 133 -3.80 16.46 9.35
C ILE A 133 -5.24 16.21 8.88
N LEU A 134 -5.83 15.06 9.24
CA LEU A 134 -7.21 14.73 8.87
C LEU A 134 -8.22 15.73 9.47
N GLU A 135 -8.00 16.15 10.72
CA GLU A 135 -8.81 17.16 11.41
C GLU A 135 -8.64 18.54 10.76
N LYS A 136 -7.40 18.94 10.44
CA LYS A 136 -7.09 20.20 9.75
C LYS A 136 -7.81 20.31 8.40
N HIS A 137 -7.88 19.23 7.63
CA HIS A 137 -8.59 19.19 6.35
C HIS A 137 -10.11 19.03 6.49
N HIS A 138 -10.63 18.93 7.72
CA HIS A 138 -12.06 18.78 8.01
C HIS A 138 -12.69 17.58 7.29
N ILE A 139 -11.95 16.46 7.24
CA ILE A 139 -12.43 15.23 6.59
C ILE A 139 -13.71 14.78 7.31
N PRO A 140 -14.81 14.49 6.58
CA PRO A 140 -16.03 14.01 7.21
C PRO A 140 -15.77 12.73 8.02
N ILE A 141 -16.36 12.64 9.22
CA ILE A 141 -16.10 11.53 10.16
C ILE A 141 -16.32 10.15 9.54
N ILE A 142 -17.31 10.01 8.66
CA ILE A 142 -17.58 8.74 7.96
C ILE A 142 -16.38 8.28 7.11
N TRP A 143 -15.62 9.20 6.51
CA TRP A 143 -14.43 8.87 5.75
C TRP A 143 -13.24 8.57 6.65
N ILE A 144 -13.10 9.30 7.76
CA ILE A 144 -12.10 8.99 8.80
C ILE A 144 -12.30 7.55 9.31
N ASP A 145 -13.54 7.17 9.64
CA ASP A 145 -13.86 5.82 10.12
C ASP A 145 -13.56 4.75 9.06
N ARG A 146 -13.86 5.04 7.78
CA ARG A 146 -13.58 4.12 6.68
C ARG A 146 -12.10 3.91 6.41
N ILE A 147 -11.33 5.00 6.46
CA ILE A 147 -9.86 4.99 6.30
C ILE A 147 -9.24 4.23 7.47
N LYS A 148 -9.65 4.52 8.72
CA LYS A 148 -9.22 3.78 9.91
C LYS A 148 -9.49 2.29 9.77
N TYR A 149 -10.69 1.91 9.35
CA TYR A 149 -11.04 0.51 9.17
C TYR A 149 -10.16 -0.18 8.11
N ALA A 150 -9.88 0.47 6.99
CA ALA A 150 -9.03 -0.09 5.94
C ALA A 150 -7.57 -0.23 6.41
N VAL A 151 -7.01 0.83 7.01
CA VAL A 151 -5.62 0.86 7.50
C VAL A 151 -5.41 -0.14 8.64
N GLU A 152 -6.28 -0.21 9.65
CA GLU A 152 -6.11 -1.23 10.71
C GLU A 152 -6.15 -2.66 10.17
N ARG A 153 -6.81 -2.87 9.04
CA ARG A 153 -6.91 -4.18 8.38
C ARG A 153 -5.85 -4.39 7.29
N SER A 154 -4.89 -3.47 7.10
CA SER A 154 -3.68 -3.76 6.33
C SER A 154 -2.70 -4.66 7.07
N ASP A 155 -2.88 -4.86 8.39
CA ASP A 155 -2.14 -5.88 9.14
C ASP A 155 -2.23 -7.23 8.41
N PHE A 156 -1.06 -7.73 7.98
CA PHE A 156 -0.94 -8.92 7.15
C PHE A 156 -1.62 -10.16 7.77
N SER A 157 -1.68 -10.24 9.10
CA SER A 157 -2.35 -11.34 9.81
C SER A 157 -3.87 -11.39 9.55
N MET A 158 -4.47 -10.28 9.13
CA MET A 158 -5.89 -10.14 8.86
C MET A 158 -6.25 -10.37 7.39
N MET A 159 -5.28 -10.41 6.48
CA MET A 159 -5.47 -10.50 5.02
C MET A 159 -6.45 -11.62 4.65
N ARG A 160 -6.22 -12.85 5.11
CA ARG A 160 -7.12 -13.96 4.80
C ARG A 160 -8.56 -13.72 5.25
N ALA A 161 -8.76 -13.18 6.44
CA ALA A 161 -10.08 -12.85 6.94
C ALA A 161 -10.73 -11.71 6.14
N ASN A 162 -9.95 -10.76 5.62
CA ASN A 162 -10.44 -9.71 4.73
C ASN A 162 -10.94 -10.30 3.41
N HIS A 163 -10.12 -11.11 2.74
CA HIS A 163 -10.48 -11.68 1.44
C HIS A 163 -11.69 -12.61 1.48
N LEU A 164 -11.94 -13.29 2.60
CA LEU A 164 -13.17 -14.06 2.80
C LEU A 164 -14.44 -13.20 2.83
N ARG A 165 -14.34 -11.92 3.20
CA ARG A 165 -15.51 -11.01 3.26
C ARG A 165 -16.05 -10.65 1.89
N VAL A 166 -15.21 -10.69 0.86
CA VAL A 166 -15.61 -10.40 -0.53
C VAL A 166 -15.70 -11.67 -1.39
N GLU A 167 -15.54 -12.85 -0.78
CA GLU A 167 -15.59 -14.11 -1.51
C GLU A 167 -16.95 -14.28 -2.21
N ASN A 168 -16.92 -14.57 -3.51
CA ASN A 168 -18.09 -14.66 -4.38
C ASN A 168 -18.94 -13.38 -4.49
N GLN A 169 -18.42 -12.23 -4.09
CA GLN A 169 -19.07 -10.94 -4.28
C GLN A 169 -18.66 -10.29 -5.60
N ILE A 170 -19.57 -9.52 -6.18
CA ILE A 170 -19.26 -8.63 -7.30
C ILE A 170 -18.67 -7.34 -6.72
N PHE A 171 -17.72 -6.74 -7.43
CA PHE A 171 -17.15 -5.47 -6.99
C PHE A 171 -18.22 -4.38 -6.90
N GLU A 172 -18.17 -3.65 -5.79
CA GLU A 172 -18.83 -2.38 -5.60
C GLU A 172 -17.99 -1.51 -4.68
N TRP A 173 -18.19 -0.19 -4.74
CA TRP A 173 -17.50 0.70 -3.82
C TRP A 173 -18.06 0.57 -2.41
N SER A 174 -17.37 -0.19 -1.57
CA SER A 174 -17.73 -0.47 -0.19
C SER A 174 -16.49 -0.49 0.72
N GLN A 175 -16.72 -0.59 2.02
CA GLN A 175 -15.65 -0.71 2.99
C GLN A 175 -14.79 -1.95 2.76
N ASP A 176 -15.43 -3.10 2.49
CA ASP A 176 -14.72 -4.36 2.33
C ASP A 176 -13.83 -4.31 1.08
N TRP A 177 -14.33 -3.77 -0.03
CA TRP A 177 -13.53 -3.62 -1.24
C TRP A 177 -12.39 -2.60 -1.10
N LEU A 178 -12.59 -1.48 -0.39
CA LEU A 178 -11.48 -0.55 -0.08
C LEU A 178 -10.36 -1.25 0.68
N THR A 179 -10.71 -2.08 1.68
CA THR A 179 -9.73 -2.87 2.43
C THR A 179 -8.98 -3.87 1.56
N ILE A 180 -9.66 -4.56 0.64
CA ILE A 180 -9.03 -5.52 -0.29
C ILE A 180 -8.09 -4.82 -1.26
N LEU A 181 -8.50 -3.69 -1.82
CA LEU A 181 -7.63 -2.92 -2.70
C LEU A 181 -6.35 -2.49 -1.97
N LEU A 182 -6.47 -2.01 -0.73
CA LEU A 182 -5.30 -1.66 0.08
C LEU A 182 -4.41 -2.88 0.37
N ASN A 183 -4.99 -3.99 0.82
CA ASN A 183 -4.24 -5.22 1.11
C ASN A 183 -3.44 -5.68 -0.10
N GLU A 184 -4.03 -5.66 -1.27
CA GLU A 184 -3.38 -6.10 -2.50
C GLU A 184 -2.31 -5.11 -2.97
N ALA A 185 -2.59 -3.81 -2.90
CA ALA A 185 -1.66 -2.76 -3.30
C ALA A 185 -0.38 -2.78 -2.46
N ASP A 186 -0.53 -2.97 -1.15
CA ASP A 186 0.53 -3.06 -0.15
C ASP A 186 1.59 -4.12 -0.52
N ILE A 187 1.13 -5.32 -0.90
CA ILE A 187 2.03 -6.43 -1.25
C ILE A 187 2.33 -6.57 -2.75
N MET A 188 1.74 -5.74 -3.62
CA MET A 188 1.78 -5.95 -5.07
C MET A 188 3.21 -5.96 -5.60
N ALA A 189 4.02 -4.95 -5.23
CA ALA A 189 5.40 -4.84 -5.68
C ALA A 189 6.24 -6.07 -5.28
N SER A 190 6.04 -6.58 -4.07
CA SER A 190 6.71 -7.78 -3.55
C SER A 190 6.31 -9.07 -4.29
N CYS A 191 5.12 -9.11 -4.90
CA CYS A 191 4.60 -10.30 -5.57
C CYS A 191 4.98 -10.38 -7.06
N ILE A 192 4.79 -9.30 -7.82
CA ILE A 192 4.77 -9.38 -9.30
C ILE A 192 5.96 -8.74 -10.01
N SER A 193 6.87 -8.11 -9.27
CA SER A 193 7.93 -7.31 -9.88
C SER A 193 9.29 -8.01 -9.90
N GLU A 194 10.16 -7.55 -10.79
CA GLU A 194 11.61 -7.80 -10.74
C GLU A 194 12.28 -7.28 -9.44
N PHE A 195 11.55 -6.51 -8.63
CA PHE A 195 12.03 -5.93 -7.37
C PHE A 195 11.78 -6.83 -6.15
N SER A 196 11.18 -8.02 -6.29
CA SER A 196 10.85 -8.85 -5.12
C SER A 196 12.08 -9.27 -4.31
N GLU A 197 13.21 -9.51 -4.98
CA GLU A 197 14.46 -9.84 -4.31
C GLU A 197 14.96 -8.64 -3.49
N ASP A 198 15.09 -7.47 -4.12
CA ASP A 198 15.49 -6.22 -3.44
C ASP A 198 14.56 -5.87 -2.28
N LEU A 199 13.25 -6.06 -2.45
CA LEU A 199 12.25 -5.83 -1.41
C LEU A 199 12.39 -6.80 -0.24
N SER A 200 12.63 -8.08 -0.53
CA SER A 200 12.85 -9.09 0.52
C SER A 200 14.16 -8.81 1.29
N LEU A 201 15.19 -8.33 0.61
CA LEU A 201 16.45 -7.89 1.22
C LEU A 201 16.26 -6.64 2.08
N ALA A 202 15.50 -5.66 1.59
CA ALA A 202 15.14 -4.47 2.35
C ALA A 202 14.40 -4.82 3.65
N LEU A 203 13.39 -5.70 3.56
CA LEU A 203 12.64 -6.16 4.73
C LEU A 203 13.51 -6.99 5.69
N SER A 204 14.43 -7.81 5.15
CA SER A 204 15.44 -8.52 5.94
C SER A 204 16.32 -7.55 6.73
N GLU A 205 16.92 -6.55 6.09
CA GLU A 205 17.80 -5.60 6.79
C GLU A 205 17.03 -4.74 7.81
N GLU A 206 15.76 -4.41 7.53
CA GLU A 206 14.88 -3.77 8.51
C GLU A 206 14.67 -4.66 9.76
N TRP A 207 14.27 -5.92 9.58
CA TRP A 207 14.03 -6.84 10.70
C TRP A 207 15.29 -7.23 11.45
N LYS A 208 16.45 -7.24 10.77
CA LYS A 208 17.76 -7.45 11.39
C LYS A 208 18.11 -6.34 12.36
N PHE A 209 17.72 -5.09 12.08
CA PHE A 209 17.96 -3.95 12.98
C PHE A 209 17.33 -4.16 14.38
N ILE A 210 16.24 -4.93 14.44
CA ILE A 210 15.52 -5.24 15.69
C ILE A 210 15.72 -6.68 16.17
N ASP A 211 16.66 -7.42 15.57
CA ASP A 211 16.96 -8.84 15.84
C ASP A 211 15.72 -9.75 15.75
N TYR A 212 14.79 -9.43 14.84
CA TYR A 212 13.62 -10.29 14.61
C TYR A 212 14.01 -11.49 13.74
N SER A 213 13.97 -12.70 14.33
CA SER A 213 14.57 -13.92 13.77
C SER A 213 14.23 -14.23 12.30
N ALA A 214 13.07 -13.80 11.80
CA ALA A 214 12.66 -13.98 10.41
C ALA A 214 13.54 -13.24 9.38
N TYR A 215 14.37 -12.26 9.79
CA TYR A 215 15.34 -11.62 8.89
C TYR A 215 16.26 -12.65 8.20
N LYS A 216 16.54 -13.78 8.87
CA LYS A 216 17.42 -14.82 8.35
C LYS A 216 16.83 -15.59 7.18
N THR A 217 15.51 -15.56 7.02
CA THR A 217 14.80 -16.39 6.04
C THR A 217 14.04 -15.57 5.00
N ILE A 218 13.57 -14.37 5.33
CA ILE A 218 12.65 -13.61 4.45
C ILE A 218 13.24 -13.29 3.07
N ALA A 219 14.55 -13.05 2.98
CA ALA A 219 15.26 -12.79 1.73
C ALA A 219 15.78 -14.05 1.01
N THR A 220 15.51 -15.25 1.53
CA THR A 220 15.91 -16.52 0.88
C THR A 220 14.84 -17.00 -0.09
N GLU A 221 15.20 -17.89 -1.03
CA GLU A 221 14.22 -18.54 -1.93
C GLU A 221 13.09 -19.20 -1.14
N THR A 222 13.40 -19.90 -0.04
CA THR A 222 12.40 -20.52 0.84
C THR A 222 11.46 -19.49 1.47
N GLY A 223 12.00 -18.36 1.93
CA GLY A 223 11.20 -17.27 2.50
C GLY A 223 10.27 -16.63 1.48
N GLN A 224 10.80 -16.33 0.29
CA GLN A 224 10.02 -15.76 -0.81
C GLN A 224 8.94 -16.74 -1.28
N LEU A 225 9.26 -18.03 -1.43
CA LEU A 225 8.27 -19.06 -1.76
C LEU A 225 7.15 -19.14 -0.71
N ASN A 226 7.51 -19.15 0.57
CA ASN A 226 6.52 -19.15 1.66
C ASN A 226 5.63 -17.90 1.62
N PHE A 227 6.20 -16.72 1.38
CA PHE A 227 5.42 -15.49 1.22
C PHE A 227 4.43 -15.60 0.06
N LEU A 228 4.90 -15.97 -1.15
CA LEU A 228 4.07 -16.10 -2.35
C LEU A 228 2.95 -17.14 -2.22
N GLN A 229 3.13 -18.17 -1.39
CA GLN A 229 2.10 -19.17 -1.10
C GLN A 229 1.00 -18.68 -0.14
N ASN A 230 1.24 -17.59 0.60
CA ASN A 230 0.33 -17.08 1.61
C ASN A 230 -0.39 -15.77 1.22
N VAL A 231 0.05 -15.08 0.17
CA VAL A 231 -0.62 -13.89 -0.35
C VAL A 231 -1.93 -14.23 -1.07
N ILE A 232 -2.90 -13.32 -1.02
CA ILE A 232 -4.21 -13.49 -1.64
C ILE A 232 -4.52 -12.25 -2.49
N PHE A 233 -5.03 -12.49 -3.69
CA PHE A 233 -5.54 -11.46 -4.59
C PHE A 233 -6.94 -11.90 -5.06
N SER A 234 -7.94 -11.08 -4.78
CA SER A 234 -9.37 -11.32 -5.04
C SER A 234 -10.04 -10.21 -5.84
N SER A 235 -9.41 -9.03 -5.99
CA SER A 235 -10.00 -7.93 -6.74
C SER A 235 -10.11 -8.23 -8.24
N PRO A 236 -11.13 -7.72 -8.94
CA PRO A 236 -11.19 -7.78 -10.39
C PRO A 236 -9.96 -7.19 -11.07
N SER A 237 -9.41 -6.10 -10.54
CA SER A 237 -8.16 -5.50 -11.03
C SER A 237 -6.97 -6.46 -10.93
N SER A 238 -6.84 -7.25 -9.86
CA SER A 238 -5.79 -8.28 -9.77
C SER A 238 -5.93 -9.38 -10.84
N HIS A 239 -7.16 -9.69 -11.25
CA HIS A 239 -7.44 -10.60 -12.37
C HIS A 239 -7.04 -9.98 -13.70
N VAL A 240 -7.42 -8.72 -13.97
CA VAL A 240 -7.04 -7.97 -15.18
C VAL A 240 -5.52 -7.85 -15.30
N LEU A 241 -4.83 -7.55 -14.19
CA LEU A 241 -3.37 -7.45 -14.11
C LEU A 241 -2.65 -8.81 -14.14
N ASN A 242 -3.42 -9.90 -14.17
CA ASN A 242 -2.95 -11.28 -14.26
C ASN A 242 -2.00 -11.65 -13.10
N VAL A 243 -2.23 -11.08 -11.91
CA VAL A 243 -1.33 -11.19 -10.74
C VAL A 243 -1.09 -12.64 -10.35
N LYS A 244 -2.16 -13.44 -10.27
CA LYS A 244 -2.07 -14.86 -9.91
C LYS A 244 -1.15 -15.66 -10.82
N ASN A 245 -1.20 -15.42 -12.13
CA ASN A 245 -0.33 -16.13 -13.07
C ASN A 245 1.13 -15.69 -12.92
N LYS A 246 1.39 -14.40 -12.67
CA LYS A 246 2.76 -13.90 -12.39
C LYS A 246 3.33 -14.52 -11.11
N ILE A 247 2.53 -14.65 -10.05
CA ILE A 247 2.91 -15.34 -8.81
C ILE A 247 3.20 -16.82 -9.09
N ASN A 248 2.32 -17.52 -9.81
CA ASN A 248 2.53 -18.94 -10.15
C ASN A 248 3.80 -19.16 -10.99
N GLN A 249 4.11 -18.25 -11.92
CA GLN A 249 5.35 -18.32 -12.69
C GLN A 249 6.59 -18.23 -11.79
N LYS A 250 6.59 -17.31 -10.81
CA LYS A 250 7.67 -17.22 -9.82
C LYS A 250 7.78 -18.45 -8.93
N ILE A 251 6.66 -18.94 -8.41
CA ILE A 251 6.63 -20.17 -7.61
C ILE A 251 7.24 -21.33 -8.39
N ASN A 252 6.84 -21.49 -9.66
CA ASN A 252 7.37 -22.56 -10.52
C ASN A 252 8.88 -22.41 -10.76
N ALA A 253 9.37 -21.17 -10.91
CA ALA A 253 10.80 -20.91 -11.06
C ALA A 253 11.61 -21.38 -9.84
N PHE A 254 11.16 -21.09 -8.60
CA PHE A 254 11.79 -21.58 -7.37
C PHE A 254 11.74 -23.11 -7.25
N THR A 255 10.65 -23.75 -7.66
CA THR A 255 10.54 -25.21 -7.57
C THR A 255 11.40 -25.93 -8.62
N SER A 256 11.72 -25.27 -9.73
CA SER A 256 12.53 -25.82 -10.82
C SER A 256 14.03 -25.64 -10.58
N SER A 257 14.46 -24.56 -9.91
CA SER A 257 15.86 -24.32 -9.53
C SER A 257 16.36 -25.26 -8.43
N GLY A 258 15.47 -25.82 -7.60
CA GLY A 258 15.81 -26.81 -6.58
C GLY A 258 15.99 -28.26 -7.09
N GLN A 259 15.85 -28.51 -8.40
CA GLN A 259 16.00 -29.84 -9.02
C GLN A 259 17.26 -29.98 -9.91
N SER A 260 18.12 -28.95 -9.96
CA SER A 260 19.41 -28.95 -10.66
C SER A 260 20.59 -28.98 -9.68
#